data_AF-A0A6I1W225-F1
#
_entry.id   AF-A0A6I1W225-F1
#
_cell.length_a   1.000
_cell.length_b   1.000
_cell.length_c   1.000
_cell.angle_alpha   90.00
_cell.angle_beta   90.00
_cell.angle_gamma   90.00
#
_symmetry.space_group_name_H-M   'P 1'
#
loop_
_entity.id
_entity.type
_entity.pdbx_description
1 polymer ?
#
loop_
_entity_poly.entity_id
_entity_poly.type
_entity_poly.pdbx_seq_one_letter_code
_entity_poly.pdbx_strand_id
1 'polypeptide(L)'
;IMLSYILGGLAILVIMRALGEMAVHNPVAGSFSRYAQDYLGPLAGFLTGWNYWFLWLVTCVAEITAVAVYMGIWFPDVPRWIWALAALLS
;
A
#
# COMPACT_ATOMS: atom_id res chain seq x y z
N ILE A 1 -17.69 10.73 11.93
CA ILE A 1 -16.46 11.11 11.18
C ILE A 1 -15.25 11.20 12.12
N MET A 2 -15.21 12.10 13.11
CA MET A 2 -14.08 12.17 14.06
C MET A 2 -13.86 10.86 14.86
N LEU A 3 -14.94 10.30 15.44
CA LEU A 3 -14.90 9.04 16.20
C LEU A 3 -14.43 7.84 15.38
N SER A 4 -14.83 7.76 14.11
CA SER A 4 -14.42 6.68 13.20
C SER A 4 -12.93 6.75 12.87
N TYR A 5 -12.34 7.94 12.77
CA TYR A 5 -10.90 8.09 12.58
C TYR A 5 -10.09 7.66 13.81
N ILE A 6 -10.56 8.02 15.01
CA ILE A 6 -9.90 7.63 16.26
C ILE A 6 -9.92 6.11 16.45
N LEU A 7 -11.09 5.49 16.22
CA LEU A 7 -11.23 4.03 16.29
C LEU A 7 -10.37 3.31 15.24
N GLY A 8 -10.34 3.82 14.00
CA GLY A 8 -9.47 3.28 12.95
C GLY A 8 -7.99 3.40 13.30
N GLY A 9 -7.57 4.56 13.82
CA GLY A 9 -6.19 4.79 14.25
C GLY A 9 -5.76 3.85 15.39
N LEU A 10 -6.62 3.66 16.40
CA LEU A 10 -6.36 2.71 17.48
C LEU A 10 -6.21 1.26 16.97
N ALA A 11 -7.09 0.83 16.05
CA ALA A 11 -7.00 -0.50 15.47
C ALA A 11 -5.68 -0.70 14.71
N ILE A 12 -5.27 0.28 13.89
CA ILE A 12 -4.01 0.24 13.15
C ILE A 12 -2.81 0.19 14.10
N LEU A 13 -2.83 0.96 15.21
CA LEU A 13 -1.77 0.94 16.21
C LEU A 13 -1.61 -0.44 16.86
N VAL A 14 -2.71 -1.08 17.23
CA VAL A 14 -2.67 -2.44 17.81
C VAL A 14 -2.11 -3.44 16.81
N ILE A 15 -2.54 -3.37 15.55
CA ILE A 15 -2.04 -4.24 14.48
C ILE A 15 -0.53 -4.04 14.25
N MET A 16 -0.07 -2.79 14.15
CA MET A 16 1.35 -2.49 13.93
C MET A 16 2.22 -2.87 15.14
N ARG A 17 1.72 -2.74 16.36
CA ARG A 17 2.41 -3.22 17.58
C ARG A 17 2.58 -4.73 17.58
N ALA A 18 1.49 -5.47 17.34
CA ALA A 18 1.53 -6.93 17.25
C ALA A 18 2.46 -7.40 16.11
N LEU A 19 2.42 -6.72 14.96
CA LEU A 19 3.30 -6.99 13.83
C LEU A 19 4.77 -6.73 14.18
N GLY A 20 5.08 -5.63 14.88
CA GLY A 20 6.42 -5.30 15.33
C GLY A 20 6.99 -6.34 16.31
N GLU A 21 6.18 -6.82 17.25
CA GLU A 21 6.57 -7.90 18.17
C GLU A 21 6.86 -9.22 17.42
N MET A 22 6.03 -9.57 16.43
CA MET A 22 6.24 -10.75 15.58
C MET A 22 7.48 -10.63 14.67
N ALA A 23 7.76 -9.45 14.13
CA ALA A 23 8.94 -9.20 13.30
C ALA A 23 10.25 -9.29 14.09
N VAL A 24 10.25 -8.89 15.37
CA VAL A 24 11.41 -9.01 16.27
C VAL A 24 11.64 -10.45 16.71
N HIS A 25 10.56 -11.21 16.94
CA HIS A 25 10.66 -12.58 17.46
C HIS A 25 11.01 -13.61 16.36
N ASN A 26 10.68 -13.34 15.09
CA ASN A 26 11.05 -14.18 13.94
C ASN A 26 11.49 -13.29 12.76
N PRO A 27 12.80 -13.05 12.54
CA PRO A 27 13.28 -12.19 11.47
C PRO A 27 13.26 -12.96 10.14
N VAL A 28 12.08 -13.33 9.66
CA VAL A 28 11.88 -13.88 8.33
C VAL A 28 11.44 -12.77 7.40
N ALA A 29 12.30 -12.40 6.45
CA ALA A 29 12.09 -11.38 5.43
C ALA A 29 11.02 -11.76 4.37
N GLY A 30 10.13 -12.70 4.68
CA GLY A 30 9.03 -13.09 3.81
C GLY A 30 7.78 -12.35 4.25
N SER A 31 7.54 -11.18 3.67
CA SER A 31 6.30 -10.37 3.60
C SER A 31 5.08 -10.83 4.44
N PHE A 32 4.37 -9.89 5.06
CA PHE A 32 3.09 -10.02 5.81
C PHE A 32 2.19 -11.24 5.45
N SER A 33 2.08 -11.58 4.17
CA SER A 33 1.41 -12.79 3.65
C SER A 33 1.91 -14.11 4.28
N ARG A 34 3.21 -14.26 4.58
CA ARG A 34 3.79 -15.46 5.20
C ARG A 34 3.42 -15.59 6.68
N TYR A 35 3.43 -14.49 7.44
CA TYR A 35 2.90 -14.49 8.81
C TYR A 35 1.41 -14.83 8.84
N ALA A 36 0.64 -14.34 7.87
CA ALA A 36 -0.77 -14.72 7.71
C ALA A 36 -0.95 -16.19 7.26
N GLN A 37 -0.07 -16.75 6.43
CA GLN A 37 -0.08 -18.18 6.10
C GLN A 37 0.21 -19.05 7.33
N ASP A 38 1.24 -18.70 8.10
CA ASP A 38 1.75 -19.53 9.20
C ASP A 38 0.81 -19.51 10.43
N TYR A 39 0.17 -18.37 10.73
CA TYR A 39 -0.67 -18.23 11.93
C TYR A 39 -2.19 -18.34 11.68
N LEU A 40 -2.69 -17.93 10.51
CA LEU A 40 -4.14 -17.96 10.19
C LEU A 40 -4.50 -19.04 9.15
N GLY A 41 -3.50 -19.71 8.58
CA GLY A 41 -3.66 -20.77 7.60
C GLY A 41 -3.43 -20.31 6.15
N PRO A 42 -3.25 -21.27 5.23
CA PRO A 42 -2.79 -20.99 3.86
C PRO A 42 -3.71 -20.08 3.05
N LEU A 43 -5.03 -20.12 3.31
CA LEU A 43 -6.01 -19.23 2.66
C LEU A 43 -5.89 -17.77 3.11
N ALA A 44 -5.66 -17.53 4.40
CA ALA A 44 -5.54 -16.17 4.94
C ALA A 44 -4.28 -15.46 4.41
N GLY A 45 -3.19 -16.22 4.27
CA GLY A 45 -1.99 -15.69 3.65
C GLY A 45 -2.12 -15.45 2.14
N PHE A 46 -2.85 -16.30 1.41
CA PHE A 46 -3.15 -16.06 -0.01
C PHE A 46 -4.01 -14.79 -0.20
N LEU A 47 -5.06 -14.62 0.60
CA LEU A 47 -5.93 -13.44 0.53
C LEU A 47 -5.20 -12.15 0.90
N THR A 48 -4.38 -12.17 1.94
CA THR A 48 -3.60 -10.99 2.34
C THR A 48 -2.52 -10.64 1.31
N GLY A 49 -1.86 -11.64 0.71
CA GLY A 49 -0.92 -11.44 -0.39
C GLY A 49 -1.60 -10.84 -1.62
N TRP A 50 -2.76 -11.38 -2.00
CA TRP A 50 -3.56 -10.88 -3.11
C TRP A 50 -4.06 -9.45 -2.86
N ASN A 51 -4.61 -9.17 -1.68
CA ASN A 51 -5.03 -7.83 -1.29
C ASN A 51 -3.88 -6.83 -1.33
N TYR A 52 -2.70 -7.23 -0.87
CA TYR A 52 -1.50 -6.39 -0.91
C TYR A 52 -1.06 -6.08 -2.35
N TRP A 53 -1.09 -7.07 -3.23
CA TRP A 53 -0.81 -6.87 -4.66
C TRP A 53 -1.81 -5.91 -5.32
N PHE A 54 -3.11 -6.07 -5.03
CA PHE A 54 -4.14 -5.14 -5.51
C PHE A 54 -3.96 -3.71 -4.97
N LEU A 55 -3.64 -3.58 -3.68
CA LEU A 55 -3.37 -2.29 -3.07
C LEU A 55 -2.24 -1.57 -3.82
N TRP A 56 -1.13 -2.27 -4.08
CA TRP A 56 -0.02 -1.70 -4.83
C TRP A 56 -0.39 -1.32 -6.25
N LEU A 57 -1.13 -2.17 -6.97
CA LEU A 57 -1.60 -1.86 -8.31
C LEU A 57 -2.42 -0.55 -8.32
N VAL A 58 -3.38 -0.43 -7.40
CA VAL A 58 -4.22 0.76 -7.29
C VAL A 58 -3.40 1.99 -6.91
N THR A 59 -2.46 1.86 -5.96
CA THR A 59 -1.57 2.95 -5.55
C THR A 59 -0.72 3.47 -6.71
N CYS A 60 -0.08 2.58 -7.48
CA CYS A 60 0.74 3.00 -8.63
C CYS A 60 -0.08 3.76 -9.67
N VAL A 61 -1.30 3.31 -9.99
CA VAL A 61 -2.19 4.01 -10.93
C VAL A 61 -2.60 5.38 -10.37
N ALA A 62 -2.89 5.46 -9.08
CA ALA A 62 -3.24 6.72 -8.42
C ALA A 62 -2.07 7.72 -8.44
N GLU A 63 -0.85 7.27 -8.17
CA GLU A 63 0.37 8.09 -8.22
C GLU A 63 0.63 8.65 -9.63
N ILE A 64 0.57 7.79 -10.66
CA ILE A 64 0.76 8.21 -12.06
C ILE A 64 -0.31 9.25 -12.45
N THR A 65 -1.56 9.02 -12.05
CA THR A 65 -2.67 9.94 -12.34
C THR A 65 -2.47 11.28 -11.62
N ALA A 66 -2.05 11.26 -10.36
CA ALA A 66 -1.78 12.47 -9.58
C ALA A 66 -0.65 13.29 -10.23
N VAL A 67 0.46 12.67 -10.62
CA VAL A 67 1.57 13.35 -11.29
C VAL A 67 1.12 13.95 -12.63
N ALA A 68 0.37 13.21 -13.44
CA ALA A 68 -0.14 13.70 -14.72
C ALA A 68 -1.06 14.92 -14.57
N VAL A 69 -1.88 14.95 -13.51
CA VAL A 69 -2.77 16.09 -13.20
C VAL A 69 -1.96 17.28 -12.68
N TYR A 70 -1.08 17.08 -11.70
CA TYR A 70 -0.29 18.16 -11.12
C TYR A 70 0.62 18.83 -12.15
N MET A 71 1.31 18.04 -12.97
CA MET A 71 2.17 18.58 -14.02
C MET A 71 1.38 19.24 -15.15
N GLY A 72 0.16 18.77 -15.44
CA GLY A 72 -0.74 19.44 -16.38
C GLY A 72 -1.25 20.80 -15.88
N ILE A 73 -1.33 21.01 -14.56
CA ILE A 73 -1.67 22.31 -13.96
C ILE A 73 -0.46 23.27 -14.01
N TRP A 74 0.74 22.78 -13.72
CA TRP A 74 1.96 23.59 -13.69
C TRP A 74 2.54 23.91 -15.07
N PHE A 75 2.45 22.96 -16.01
CA PHE A 75 2.98 23.05 -17.37
C PHE A 75 1.88 22.76 -18.40
N PRO A 76 0.95 23.71 -18.63
CA PRO A 76 -0.18 23.50 -19.53
C PRO A 76 0.22 23.31 -21.00
N ASP A 77 1.40 23.80 -21.40
CA ASP A 77 1.93 23.65 -22.76
C ASP A 77 2.51 22.26 -23.05
N VAL A 78 2.76 21.44 -22.02
CA VAL A 78 3.34 20.10 -22.17
C VAL A 78 2.24 19.04 -22.15
N PRO A 79 2.14 18.19 -23.18
CA PRO A 79 1.14 17.12 -23.20
C PRO A 79 1.23 16.17 -21.99
N ARG A 80 0.07 15.89 -21.38
CA ARG A 80 -0.06 15.02 -20.18
C ARG A 80 0.58 13.63 -20.33
N TRP A 81 0.67 13.10 -21.55
CA TRP A 81 1.25 11.77 -21.80
C TRP A 81 2.75 11.71 -21.51
N ILE A 82 3.48 12.83 -21.62
CA ILE A 82 4.92 12.88 -21.32
C ILE A 82 5.15 12.68 -19.82
N TRP A 83 4.36 13.35 -18.99
CA TRP A 83 4.42 13.22 -17.53
C TRP A 83 3.97 11.84 -17.05
N ALA A 84 2.97 11.25 -17.71
CA ALA A 84 2.56 9.88 -17.43
C ALA A 84 3.66 8.86 -17.75
N LEU A 85 4.35 9.00 -18.90
CA LEU A 85 5.48 8.13 -19.25
C LEU A 85 6.68 8.33 -18.32
N ALA A 86 6.99 9.58 -17.95
CA ALA A 86 8.08 9.88 -17.03
C ALA A 86 7.86 9.25 -15.65
N ALA A 87 6.63 9.34 -15.11
CA ALA A 87 6.26 8.71 -13.85
C ALA A 87 6.23 7.18 -13.91
N LEU A 88 6.02 6.59 -15.09
CA LEU A 88 6.04 5.14 -15.29
C LEU A 88 7.47 4.60 -15.43
N LEU A 89 8.40 5.42 -15.93
CA LEU A 89 9.82 5.07 -16.12
C LEU A 89 10.71 5.38 -14.91
N SER A 90 10.25 6.20 -13.96
CA SER A 90 10.97 6.54 -12.73
C SER A 90 10.91 5.42 -11.70
#